data_AF-A0A7J9Y9P0-F1
#
_entry.id   AF-A0A7J9Y9P0-F1
#
_cell.length_a   1.000
_cell.length_b   1.000
_cell.length_c   1.000
_cell.angle_alpha   90.00
_cell.angle_beta   90.00
_cell.angle_gamma   90.00
#
_symmetry.space_group_name_H-M   'P 1'
#
loop_
_entity.id
_entity.type
_entity.pdbx_description
1 polymer ?
#
loop_
_entity_poly.entity_id
_entity_poly.type
_entity_poly.pdbx_seq_one_letter_code
_entity_poly.pdbx_strand_id
1 'polypeptide(L)'
;GEYELVEASAGLRPGTPDNAPLLGLTADPRLIAATGHYRQGILLTPITGDAIAELLVTGEAPAEIAAFDPLRFAQTGQRHQPEEVTS
;
A
#
# COMPACT_ATOMS: atom_id res chain seq x y z
N GLY A 1 -20.24 -15.30 -36.39
CA GLY A 1 -19.73 -13.97 -36.72
C GLY A 1 -18.50 -13.74 -35.91
N GLU A 2 -17.42 -13.30 -36.53
CA GLU A 2 -16.19 -12.88 -35.85
C GLU A 2 -16.48 -11.56 -35.10
N TYR A 3 -15.89 -11.37 -33.92
CA TYR A 3 -15.95 -10.10 -33.18
C TYR A 3 -14.67 -9.30 -33.42
N GLU A 4 -14.79 -7.98 -33.57
CA GLU A 4 -13.66 -7.07 -33.77
C GLU A 4 -13.15 -6.48 -32.44
N LEU A 5 -11.83 -6.41 -32.27
CA LEU A 5 -11.20 -5.72 -31.14
C LEU A 5 -11.24 -4.22 -31.38
N VAL A 6 -12.06 -3.51 -30.58
CA VAL A 6 -12.23 -2.06 -30.71
C VAL A 6 -11.15 -1.27 -29.95
N GLU A 7 -10.68 -1.77 -28.81
CA GLU A 7 -9.72 -1.06 -27.96
C GLU A 7 -8.97 -2.00 -27.02
N ALA A 8 -7.74 -1.63 -26.64
CA ALA A 8 -7.00 -2.19 -25.52
C ALA A 8 -6.25 -1.09 -24.75
N SER A 9 -6.20 -1.20 -23.42
CA SER A 9 -5.48 -0.26 -22.56
C SER A 9 -4.69 -0.98 -21.46
N ALA A 10 -3.68 -0.29 -20.92
CA ALA A 10 -2.86 -0.75 -19.81
C ALA A 10 -2.81 0.33 -18.72
N GLY A 11 -2.63 -0.09 -17.46
CA GLY A 11 -2.55 0.82 -16.33
C GLY A 11 -1.62 0.29 -15.24
N LEU A 12 -1.12 1.20 -14.41
CA LEU A 12 -0.29 0.86 -13.26
C LEU A 12 -1.11 0.16 -12.18
N ARG A 13 -0.50 -0.80 -11.50
CA ARG A 13 -1.08 -1.48 -10.34
C ARG A 13 -0.09 -1.43 -9.18
N PRO A 14 0.01 -0.29 -8.48
CA PRO A 14 0.88 -0.18 -7.32
C PRO A 14 0.50 -1.22 -6.27
N GLY A 15 1.49 -1.93 -5.76
CA GLY A 15 1.34 -2.98 -4.75
C GLY A 15 2.56 -3.03 -3.85
N THR A 16 2.46 -3.78 -2.77
CA THR A 16 3.52 -4.01 -1.78
C THR A 16 4.04 -5.45 -1.86
N PRO A 17 5.18 -5.77 -1.21
CA PRO A 17 5.73 -7.13 -1.21
C PRO A 17 4.78 -8.22 -0.71
N ASP A 18 3.88 -7.88 0.22
CA ASP A 18 2.87 -8.80 0.79
C ASP A 18 1.51 -8.73 0.09
N ASN A 19 1.36 -7.93 -0.97
CA ASN A 19 0.11 -7.67 -1.68
C ASN A 19 -1.03 -7.05 -0.83
N ALA A 20 -0.71 -6.49 0.34
CA ALA A 20 -1.66 -5.79 1.21
C ALA A 20 -1.48 -4.26 1.12
N PRO A 21 -2.53 -3.43 1.24
CA PRO A 21 -2.38 -1.99 1.12
C PRO A 21 -1.51 -1.39 2.24
N LEU A 22 -1.11 -0.13 2.06
CA LEU A 22 -0.51 0.72 3.09
C LEU A 22 -1.57 1.72 3.53
N LEU A 23 -2.09 1.55 4.74
CA LEU A 23 -3.18 2.34 5.31
C LEU A 23 -2.75 2.92 6.66
N GLY A 24 -2.63 4.24 6.77
CA GLY A 24 -2.33 4.91 8.04
C GLY A 24 -1.22 5.96 7.95
N LEU A 25 -0.72 6.40 9.09
CA LEU A 25 0.37 7.38 9.16
C LEU A 25 1.68 6.78 8.64
N THR A 26 2.47 7.62 7.97
CA THR A 26 3.83 7.28 7.59
C THR A 26 4.83 7.72 8.65
N ALA A 27 6.13 7.56 8.38
CA ALA A 27 7.18 8.09 9.26
C ALA A 27 7.13 9.63 9.38
N ASP A 28 6.59 10.34 8.38
CA ASP A 28 6.20 11.75 8.53
C ASP A 28 4.76 11.79 9.07
N PRO A 29 4.52 12.36 10.28
CA PRO A 29 3.20 12.40 10.90
C PRO A 29 2.20 13.31 10.15
N ARG A 30 2.64 14.06 9.14
CA ARG A 30 1.78 14.90 8.29
C ARG A 30 1.32 14.18 7.03
N LEU A 31 1.76 12.94 6.82
CA LEU A 31 1.47 12.15 5.64
C LEU A 31 0.75 10.86 6.02
N ILE A 32 -0.40 10.65 5.39
CA ILE A 32 -1.18 9.41 5.46
C ILE A 32 -1.05 8.66 4.13
N ALA A 33 -0.79 7.36 4.22
CA ALA A 33 -0.85 6.45 3.10
C ALA A 33 -2.24 5.79 3.02
N ALA A 34 -2.77 5.70 1.79
CA ALA A 34 -3.96 4.95 1.43
C ALA A 34 -3.78 4.39 0.01
N THR A 35 -2.79 3.50 -0.15
CA THR A 35 -2.31 3.07 -1.47
C THR A 35 -1.87 1.61 -1.47
N GLY A 36 -1.41 1.10 -2.61
CA GLY A 36 -0.85 -0.25 -2.73
C GLY A 36 -1.90 -1.36 -2.85
N HIS A 37 -3.16 -1.02 -3.14
CA HIS A 37 -4.25 -1.99 -3.27
C HIS A 37 -4.15 -2.94 -4.46
N TYR A 38 -3.17 -2.78 -5.34
CA TYR A 38 -2.95 -3.62 -6.52
C TYR A 38 -4.24 -3.80 -7.34
N ARG A 39 -4.72 -5.05 -7.50
CA ARG A 39 -5.95 -5.40 -8.24
C ARG A 39 -7.23 -5.20 -7.43
N GLN A 40 -7.13 -4.89 -6.14
CA GLN A 40 -8.25 -4.80 -5.22
C GLN A 40 -8.71 -3.36 -4.95
N GLY A 41 -8.15 -2.37 -5.66
CA GLY A 41 -8.43 -0.95 -5.42
C GLY A 41 -9.92 -0.60 -5.43
N ILE A 42 -10.64 -0.97 -6.49
CA ILE A 42 -12.08 -0.68 -6.62
C ILE A 42 -12.88 -1.38 -5.50
N LEU A 43 -12.59 -2.66 -5.24
CA LEU A 43 -13.30 -3.45 -4.24
C LEU A 43 -13.13 -2.86 -2.83
N LEU A 44 -11.92 -2.44 -2.47
CA LEU A 44 -11.57 -2.00 -1.12
C LEU A 44 -11.69 -0.49 -0.91
N THR A 45 -12.06 0.28 -1.94
CA THR A 45 -12.18 1.75 -1.85
C THR A 45 -13.10 2.19 -0.71
N PRO A 46 -14.33 1.62 -0.54
CA PRO A 46 -15.23 2.11 0.51
C PRO A 46 -14.66 1.96 1.91
N ILE A 47 -14.23 0.74 2.27
CA ILE A 47 -13.69 0.47 3.62
C ILE A 47 -12.37 1.21 3.88
N THR A 48 -11.56 1.41 2.84
CA THR A 48 -10.35 2.24 2.96
C THR A 48 -10.70 3.69 3.23
N GLY A 49 -11.68 4.25 2.52
CA GLY A 49 -12.13 5.62 2.70
C GLY A 49 -12.64 5.87 4.12
N ASP A 50 -13.51 4.99 4.62
CA ASP A 50 -14.07 5.11 5.96
C ASP A 50 -12.99 5.07 7.05
N ALA A 51 -12.07 4.11 6.97
CA ALA A 51 -11.02 3.97 7.97
C ALA A 51 -10.03 5.16 7.98
N ILE A 52 -9.69 5.70 6.80
CA ILE A 52 -8.82 6.87 6.69
C ILE A 52 -9.54 8.14 7.15
N ALA A 53 -10.85 8.26 6.89
CA ALA A 53 -11.65 9.37 7.41
C ALA A 53 -11.72 9.34 8.95
N GLU A 54 -11.89 8.16 9.55
CA GLU A 54 -11.86 8.00 11.00
C GLU A 54 -10.51 8.43 11.58
N LEU A 55 -9.40 7.91 11.04
CA LEU A 55 -8.04 8.30 11.44
C LEU A 55 -7.83 9.82 11.35
N LEU A 56 -8.34 10.47 10.30
CA LEU A 56 -8.21 11.92 10.13
C LEU A 56 -8.97 12.72 11.21
N VAL A 57 -10.12 12.21 11.66
CA VAL A 57 -11.00 12.92 12.61
C VAL A 57 -10.59 12.66 14.05
N THR A 58 -10.19 11.43 14.38
CA THR A 58 -9.90 10.99 15.75
C THR A 58 -8.42 11.00 16.08
N GLY A 59 -7.55 10.89 15.06
CA GLY A 59 -6.12 10.64 15.23
C GLY A 59 -5.77 9.18 15.49
N GLU A 60 -6.76 8.27 15.51
CA GLU A 60 -6.57 6.85 15.81
C GLU A 60 -7.03 5.99 14.63
N ALA A 61 -6.19 5.03 14.22
CA ALA A 61 -6.53 4.11 13.14
C ALA A 61 -7.45 2.99 13.67
N PRO A 62 -8.52 2.62 12.94
CA PRO A 62 -9.36 1.48 13.31
C PRO A 62 -8.58 0.17 13.37
N ALA A 63 -8.99 -0.73 14.28
CA ALA A 63 -8.32 -2.01 14.49
C ALA A 63 -8.33 -2.89 13.22
N GLU A 64 -9.37 -2.75 12.39
CA GLU A 64 -9.57 -3.46 11.13
C GLU A 64 -8.45 -3.19 10.11
N ILE A 65 -7.79 -2.03 10.20
CA ILE A 65 -6.69 -1.67 9.30
C ILE A 65 -5.31 -1.76 9.94
N ALA A 66 -5.19 -2.19 11.20
CA ALA A 66 -3.93 -2.24 11.93
C ALA A 66 -2.86 -3.12 11.23
N ALA A 67 -3.29 -4.21 10.59
CA ALA A 67 -2.38 -5.08 9.84
C ALA A 67 -1.78 -4.42 8.57
N PHE A 68 -2.33 -3.28 8.15
CA PHE A 68 -1.94 -2.57 6.93
C PHE A 68 -1.07 -1.33 7.21
N ASP A 69 -0.53 -1.22 8.42
CA ASP A 69 0.38 -0.13 8.83
C ASP A 69 1.48 0.10 7.76
N PRO A 70 1.69 1.35 7.29
CA PRO A 70 2.73 1.68 6.33
C PRO A 70 4.16 1.36 6.79
N LEU A 71 4.39 1.29 8.10
CA LEU A 71 5.68 1.04 8.72
C LEU A 71 5.97 -0.45 8.98
N ARG A 72 5.07 -1.37 8.61
CA ARG A 72 5.24 -2.81 8.86
C ARG A 72 6.48 -3.43 8.21
N PHE A 73 7.09 -2.75 7.23
CA PHE A 73 8.34 -3.19 6.59
C PHE A 73 9.60 -2.55 7.18
N ALA A 74 9.50 -1.59 8.10
CA ALA A 74 10.64 -0.82 8.62
C ALA A 74 11.72 -1.67 9.33
N GLN A 75 11.39 -2.91 9.70
CA GLN A 75 12.31 -3.84 10.38
C GLN A 75 13.11 -4.75 9.42
N THR A 76 12.85 -4.72 8.11
CA THR A 76 13.53 -5.61 7.14
C THR A 76 14.87 -5.09 6.60
N GLY A 77 15.38 -3.98 7.15
CA GLY A 77 16.70 -3.45 6.85
C GLY A 77 17.85 -4.24 7.50
N GLN A 78 18.04 -5.50 7.14
CA GLN A 78 19.39 -6.09 7.19
C GLN A 78 20.24 -5.31 6.20
N ARG A 79 21.11 -4.42 6.71
CA ARG A 79 22.14 -3.73 5.92
C ARG A 79 22.91 -4.77 5.12
N HIS A 80 22.82 -4.73 3.80
CA HIS A 80 23.76 -5.43 2.94
C HIS A 80 25.14 -4.82 3.24
N GLN A 81 25.96 -5.50 4.05
CA GLN A 81 27.37 -5.16 4.14
C GLN A 81 27.98 -5.47 2.77
N PRO A 82 28.68 -4.53 2.11
CA PRO A 82 29.48 -4.89 0.95
C PRO A 82 30.55 -5.88 1.42
N GLU A 83 30.64 -7.04 0.79
CA GLU A 83 31.75 -7.97 1.01
C GLU A 83 33.05 -7.23 0.66
N GLU A 84 33.93 -7.05 1.65
CA GLU A 84 35.30 -6.67 1.40
C GLU A 84 35.95 -7.81 0.61
N VAL A 85 36.17 -7.56 -0.68
CA VAL A 85 36.98 -8.41 -1.55
C VAL A 85 38.44 -8.20 -1.13
N THR A 86 38.90 -9.03 -0.20
CA THR A 86 40.32 -9.12 0.13
C THR A 86 41.05 -9.70 -1.08
N SER A 87 42.04 -8.95 -1.58
CA SER A 87 42.97 -9.37 -2.64
C SER A 87 43.94 -10.45 -2.17
#